data_AF-A0A8K0UNZ0-F1
#
_entry.id   AF-A0A8K0UNZ0-F1
#
_cell.length_a   1.000
_cell.length_b   1.000
_cell.length_c   1.000
_cell.angle_alpha   90.00
_cell.angle_beta   90.00
_cell.angle_gamma   90.00
#
_symmetry.space_group_name_H-M   'P 1'
#
loop_
_entity.id
_entity.type
_entity.pdbx_description
1 polymer ?
#
loop_
_entity_poly.entity_id
_entity_poly.type
_entity_poly.pdbx_seq_one_letter_code
_entity_poly.pdbx_strand_id
1 'polypeptide(L)'
;MLFCPTCANMLVISTETGYNKWACNTCAYEFPISKQMTSRTHLKRKEVDDVLGGEDMWKHADSTAASCPKCDHDRAYFYQLQIRSADEPMTTFYRCAACGNQWREN
;
A
#
# COMPACT_ATOMS: atom_id res chain seq x y z
N MET A 1 18.85 -1.86 -9.68
CA MET A 1 19.80 -1.97 -8.55
C MET A 1 20.73 -3.12 -8.86
N LEU A 2 22.04 -2.97 -8.64
CA LEU A 2 23.06 -3.97 -8.96
C LEU A 2 23.60 -4.58 -7.66
N PHE A 3 23.72 -5.91 -7.63
CA PHE A 3 24.19 -6.67 -6.47
C PHE A 3 25.51 -7.36 -6.79
N CYS A 4 26.34 -7.55 -5.77
CA CYS A 4 27.59 -8.29 -5.89
C CYS A 4 27.32 -9.80 -6.06
N PRO A 5 27.95 -10.48 -7.03
CA PRO A 5 27.72 -11.92 -7.26
C PRO A 5 28.28 -12.82 -6.15
N THR A 6 29.19 -12.32 -5.31
CA THR A 6 29.84 -13.13 -4.25
C THR A 6 29.15 -13.03 -2.90
N CYS A 7 28.66 -11.84 -2.53
CA CYS A 7 28.07 -11.58 -1.20
C CYS A 7 26.63 -11.07 -1.24
N ALA A 8 26.02 -10.96 -2.44
CA ALA A 8 24.67 -10.44 -2.65
C ALA A 8 24.39 -9.04 -2.05
N ASN A 9 25.44 -8.31 -1.66
CA ASN A 9 25.32 -6.97 -1.09
C ASN A 9 25.16 -5.93 -2.21
N MET A 10 24.55 -4.78 -1.88
CA MET A 10 24.38 -3.67 -2.80
C MET A 10 25.74 -3.06 -3.17
N LEU A 11 25.97 -2.87 -4.46
CA LEU A 11 27.17 -2.18 -4.94
C LEU A 11 27.01 -0.66 -4.80
N VAL A 12 28.07 0.00 -4.34
CA VAL A 12 28.14 1.46 -4.14
C VAL A 12 29.07 2.06 -5.20
N ILE A 13 28.81 3.29 -5.63
CA ILE A 13 29.67 4.00 -6.58
C ILE A 13 30.84 4.61 -5.81
N SER A 14 32.08 4.26 -6.18
CA SER A 14 33.32 4.88 -5.69
C SER A 14 34.06 5.58 -6.83
N THR A 15 34.76 6.68 -6.53
CA THR A 15 35.47 7.55 -7.48
C THR A 15 36.96 7.70 -7.20
N GLU A 16 37.54 6.88 -6.31
CA GLU A 16 38.90 7.06 -5.78
C GLU A 16 40.03 7.08 -6.82
N THR A 17 39.82 6.53 -8.01
CA THR A 17 40.84 6.35 -9.05
C THR A 17 40.57 7.19 -10.31
N GLY A 18 39.63 8.13 -10.25
CA GLY A 18 39.31 9.04 -11.35
C GLY A 18 38.28 8.51 -12.36
N TYR A 19 37.83 7.26 -12.21
CA TYR A 19 36.71 6.68 -12.96
C TYR A 19 35.65 6.12 -12.01
N ASN A 20 34.38 6.17 -12.41
CA ASN A 20 33.29 5.64 -11.62
C ASN A 20 33.37 4.10 -11.63
N LYS A 21 33.49 3.49 -10.45
CA LYS A 21 33.50 2.03 -10.24
C LYS A 21 32.40 1.61 -9.28
N TRP A 22 31.79 0.45 -9.53
CA TRP A 22 30.93 -0.24 -8.57
C TRP A 22 31.83 -1.03 -7.61
N ALA A 23 31.87 -0.62 -6.36
CA ALA A 23 32.61 -1.31 -5.30
C ALA A 23 31.64 -1.93 -4.30
N CYS A 24 31.97 -3.12 -3.81
CA CYS A 24 31.28 -3.70 -2.67
C CYS A 24 31.94 -3.25 -1.36
N ASN A 25 31.16 -2.90 -0.34
CA ASN A 25 31.71 -2.55 0.98
C ASN A 25 32.18 -3.77 1.80
N THR A 26 31.77 -4.98 1.41
CA THR A 26 32.02 -6.20 2.20
C THR A 26 33.07 -7.11 1.57
N CYS A 27 33.29 -7.02 0.25
CA CYS A 27 34.27 -7.83 -0.46
C CYS A 27 35.06 -6.97 -1.45
N ALA A 28 36.22 -7.46 -1.88
CA ALA A 28 37.09 -6.77 -2.85
C ALA A 28 36.57 -6.82 -4.30
N TYR A 29 35.26 -6.97 -4.51
CA TYR A 29 34.67 -6.96 -5.84
C TYR A 29 34.56 -5.53 -6.35
N GLU A 30 35.23 -5.25 -7.46
CA GLU A 30 35.22 -3.97 -8.15
C GLU A 30 34.83 -4.19 -9.62
N PHE A 31 33.90 -3.37 -10.13
CA PHE A 31 33.49 -3.40 -11.53
C PHE A 31 33.46 -1.98 -12.12
N PRO A 32 34.25 -1.67 -13.17
CA PRO A 32 34.28 -0.32 -13.76
C PRO A 32 32.97 0.01 -14.50
N ILE A 33 32.46 1.22 -14.32
CA ILE A 33 31.24 1.70 -14.99
C ILE A 33 31.62 2.21 -16.38
N SER A 34 31.62 1.31 -17.37
CA SER A 34 31.97 1.66 -18.76
C SER A 34 30.78 2.19 -19.59
N LYS A 35 29.54 1.89 -19.19
CA LYS A 35 28.32 2.30 -19.90
C LYS A 35 27.35 2.99 -18.95
N GLN A 36 26.71 4.05 -19.45
CA GLN A 36 25.64 4.73 -18.73
C GLN A 36 24.43 3.81 -18.63
N MET A 37 24.14 3.31 -17.42
CA MET A 37 22.97 2.47 -17.14
C MET A 37 21.86 3.33 -16.54
N THR A 38 20.88 3.71 -17.35
CA THR A 38 19.69 4.46 -16.87
C THR A 38 18.48 3.55 -16.94
N SER A 39 18.03 3.04 -15.79
CA SER A 39 16.76 2.31 -15.69
C SER A 39 15.66 3.29 -15.27
N ARG A 40 14.85 3.76 -16.23
CA ARG A 40 13.64 4.53 -15.95
C ARG A 40 12.44 3.60 -16.05
N THR A 41 11.86 3.25 -14.91
CA THR A 41 10.60 2.51 -14.87
C THR A 41 9.47 3.51 -14.65
N HIS A 42 8.51 3.59 -15.58
CA HIS A 42 7.30 4.36 -15.37
C HIS A 42 6.43 3.62 -14.34
N LEU A 43 6.30 4.20 -13.14
CA LEU A 43 5.33 3.70 -12.16
C LEU A 43 3.93 3.95 -12.70
N LYS A 44 3.23 2.87 -13.07
CA LYS A 44 1.79 2.94 -13.23
C LYS A 44 1.19 3.25 -11.85
N ARG A 45 0.27 4.21 -11.80
CA ARG A 45 -0.48 4.50 -10.58
C ARG A 45 -1.18 3.22 -10.15
N LYS A 46 -0.90 2.73 -8.94
CA LYS A 46 -1.62 1.61 -8.36
C LYS A 46 -3.09 2.03 -8.25
N GLU A 47 -3.99 1.22 -8.78
CA GLU A 47 -5.41 1.39 -8.49
C GLU A 47 -5.57 1.26 -6.97
N VAL A 48 -6.38 2.14 -6.39
CA VAL A 48 -6.64 2.10 -4.96
C VAL A 48 -7.46 0.84 -4.75
N ASP A 49 -6.80 -0.23 -4.35
CA ASP A 49 -7.46 -1.44 -3.87
C ASP A 49 -8.30 -1.00 -2.66
N ASP A 50 -9.59 -1.31 -2.68
CA ASP A 50 -10.45 -1.07 -1.53
C ASP A 50 -9.83 -1.81 -0.34
N VAL A 51 -9.27 -1.05 0.61
CA VAL A 51 -8.48 -1.50 1.77
C VAL A 51 -9.24 -2.53 2.64
N LEU A 52 -10.52 -2.72 2.35
CA LEU A 52 -11.52 -3.44 3.11
C LEU A 52 -12.18 -4.56 2.29
N GLY A 53 -11.45 -5.16 1.34
CA GLY A 53 -11.83 -6.44 0.73
C GLY A 53 -13.03 -6.39 -0.22
N GLY A 54 -13.30 -5.23 -0.81
CA GLY A 54 -14.32 -5.07 -1.85
C GLY A 54 -15.73 -5.50 -1.41
N GLU A 55 -16.45 -6.21 -2.29
CA GLU A 55 -17.85 -6.61 -2.06
C GLU A 55 -18.01 -7.81 -1.12
N ASP A 56 -17.00 -8.66 -0.98
CA ASP A 56 -17.08 -9.91 -0.20
C ASP A 56 -17.12 -9.66 1.32
N MET A 57 -16.52 -8.57 1.80
CA MET A 57 -16.53 -8.26 3.23
C MET A 57 -17.93 -7.89 3.75
N TRP A 58 -18.80 -7.38 2.88
CA TRP A 58 -20.17 -7.01 3.24
C TRP A 58 -21.14 -8.19 3.22
N LYS A 59 -20.77 -9.32 2.62
CA LYS A 59 -21.61 -10.54 2.60
C LYS A 59 -21.72 -11.20 3.96
N HIS A 60 -20.73 -10.99 4.83
CA HIS A 60 -20.67 -11.55 6.19
C HIS A 60 -20.77 -10.48 7.29
N ALA A 61 -20.97 -9.22 6.92
CA ALA A 61 -21.12 -8.14 7.88
C ALA A 61 -22.50 -8.23 8.56
N ASP A 62 -22.54 -7.93 9.85
CA ASP A 62 -23.80 -7.84 10.58
C ASP A 62 -24.68 -6.72 10.01
N SER A 63 -25.99 -6.98 9.95
CA SER A 63 -26.99 -6.01 9.51
C SER A 63 -27.65 -5.35 10.70
N THR A 64 -27.75 -4.02 10.69
CA THR A 64 -28.50 -3.25 11.68
C THR A 64 -29.64 -2.45 11.04
N ALA A 65 -30.58 -2.02 11.87
CA ALA A 65 -31.64 -1.10 11.48
C ALA A 65 -31.08 0.33 11.46
N ALA A 66 -30.65 0.79 10.28
CA ALA A 66 -30.12 2.14 10.08
C ALA A 66 -30.65 2.70 8.76
N SER A 67 -31.32 3.84 8.84
CA SER A 67 -31.96 4.48 7.69
C SER A 67 -30.90 5.10 6.77
N CYS A 68 -30.91 4.70 5.50
CA CYS A 68 -29.95 5.19 4.52
C CYS A 68 -30.26 6.64 4.11
N PRO A 69 -29.27 7.57 4.16
CA PRO A 69 -29.49 8.98 3.83
C PRO A 69 -29.81 9.26 2.34
N LYS A 70 -29.75 8.24 1.47
CA LYS A 70 -29.96 8.37 0.02
C LYS A 70 -31.25 7.72 -0.49
N CYS A 71 -31.71 6.67 0.17
CA CYS A 71 -32.83 5.86 -0.33
C CYS A 71 -33.85 5.48 0.75
N ASP A 72 -33.69 6.02 1.97
CA ASP A 72 -34.57 5.83 3.12
C ASP A 72 -34.83 4.35 3.49
N HIS A 73 -33.96 3.45 3.02
CA HIS A 73 -34.05 2.05 3.36
C HIS A 73 -33.55 1.82 4.79
N ASP A 74 -34.29 1.03 5.56
CA ASP A 74 -34.08 0.89 7.00
C ASP A 74 -33.02 -0.17 7.39
N ARG A 75 -32.41 -0.85 6.41
CA ARG A 75 -31.37 -1.87 6.65
C ARG A 75 -30.02 -1.47 6.08
N ALA A 76 -28.99 -1.55 6.91
CA ALA A 76 -27.61 -1.35 6.52
C ALA A 76 -26.70 -2.42 7.14
N TYR A 77 -25.69 -2.84 6.40
CA TYR A 77 -24.57 -3.60 6.95
C TYR A 77 -23.64 -2.65 7.70
N PHE A 78 -23.05 -3.08 8.81
CA PHE A 78 -22.11 -2.27 9.56
C PHE A 78 -20.86 -3.07 9.94
N TYR A 79 -19.75 -2.35 10.09
CA TYR A 79 -18.55 -2.85 10.77
C TYR A 79 -17.88 -1.70 11.52
N GLN A 80 -17.15 -2.05 12.57
CA GLN A 80 -16.41 -1.10 13.39
C GLN A 80 -14.92 -1.26 13.12
N LEU A 81 -14.24 -0.14 12.88
CA LEU A 81 -12.79 -0.14 12.64
C LEU A 81 -12.13 0.97 13.44
N GLN A 82 -11.09 0.59 14.19
CA GLN A 82 -10.26 1.54 14.91
C GLN A 82 -9.21 2.13 13.97
N ILE A 83 -9.51 3.31 13.42
CA ILE A 83 -8.60 4.05 12.54
C ILE A 83 -7.80 5.14 13.27
N ARG A 84 -8.04 5.33 14.58
CA ARG A 84 -7.39 6.36 15.42
C ARG A 84 -6.77 5.79 16.69
N SER A 85 -6.19 6.67 17.51
CA SER A 85 -5.56 6.32 18.79
C SER A 85 -6.54 5.56 19.69
N ALA A 86 -6.01 4.77 20.62
CA ALA A 86 -6.80 3.94 21.53
C ALA A 86 -7.71 4.74 22.48
N ASP A 87 -7.47 6.04 22.64
CA ASP A 87 -8.25 6.93 23.50
C ASP A 87 -9.54 7.45 22.83
N GLU A 88 -9.73 7.23 21.53
CA GLU A 88 -10.95 7.63 20.80
C GLU A 88 -11.88 6.42 20.55
N PRO A 89 -13.22 6.63 20.55
CA PRO A 89 -14.16 5.56 20.25
C PRO A 89 -13.97 5.00 18.83
N MET A 90 -14.35 3.74 18.65
CA MET A 90 -14.26 3.07 17.34
C MET A 90 -15.16 3.76 16.32
N THR A 91 -14.65 3.97 15.10
CA THR A 91 -15.45 4.52 13.99
C THR A 91 -16.33 3.42 13.39
N THR A 92 -17.63 3.68 13.28
CA THR A 92 -18.59 2.76 12.67
C THR A 92 -18.83 3.13 11.21
N PHE A 93 -18.72 2.14 10.32
CA PHE A 93 -18.99 2.30 8.90
C PHE A 93 -20.25 1.52 8.53
N TYR A 94 -21.11 2.15 7.75
CA TYR A 94 -22.36 1.57 7.26
C TYR A 94 -22.36 1.46 5.74
N ARG A 95 -23.01 0.43 5.22
CA ARG A 95 -23.35 0.29 3.79
C ARG A 95 -24.80 -0.11 3.65
N CYS A 96 -25.55 0.64 2.85
CA CYS A 96 -26.95 0.32 2.59
C CYS A 96 -27.06 -1.02 1.86
N ALA A 97 -27.97 -1.89 2.32
CA ALA A 97 -28.24 -3.18 1.69
C ALA A 97 -28.90 -3.05 0.30
N ALA A 98 -29.59 -1.94 0.03
CA ALA A 98 -30.32 -1.72 -1.23
C ALA A 98 -29.52 -0.94 -2.29
N CYS A 99 -28.91 0.20 -1.91
CA CYS A 99 -28.25 1.10 -2.88
C CYS A 99 -26.73 1.06 -2.83
N GLY A 100 -26.14 0.33 -1.89
CA GLY A 100 -24.69 0.22 -1.73
C GLY A 100 -23.99 1.50 -1.27
N ASN A 101 -24.74 2.57 -0.93
CA ASN A 101 -24.18 3.80 -0.41
C ASN A 101 -23.46 3.54 0.92
N GLN A 102 -22.25 4.07 1.07
CA GLN A 102 -21.44 3.94 2.27
C GLN A 102 -21.41 5.27 3.03
N TRP A 103 -21.58 5.22 4.34
CA TRP A 103 -21.42 6.38 5.22
C TRP A 103 -20.76 5.96 6.53
N ARG A 104 -20.30 6.95 7.28
CA ARG A 104 -19.53 6.75 8.52
C ARG A 104 -20.17 7.55 9.64
N GLU A 105 -20.22 6.95 10.81
CA GLU A 105 -20.73 7.51 12.06
C GLU A 105 -19.63 7.42 13.12
N ASN A 106 -19.49 8.50 13.90
CA ASN A 106 -18.44 8.68 14.89
C ASN A 106 -19.05 8.95 16.26
#